data_AF-A0A6G9IF30-F1
#
_entry.id   AF-A0A6G9IF30-F1
#
_cell.length_a   1.000
_cell.length_b   1.000
_cell.length_c   1.000
_cell.angle_alpha   90.00
_cell.angle_beta   90.00
_cell.angle_gamma   90.00
#
_symmetry.space_group_name_H-M   'P 1'
#
loop_
_entity.id
_entity.type
_entity.pdbx_description
1 polymer ?
#
loop_
_entity_poly.entity_id
_entity_poly.type
_entity_poly.pdbx_seq_one_letter_code
_entity_poly.pdbx_strand_id
1 'polypeptide(L)'
;MGEPWIWEPEDNLVYYLLEMNIGFVGNEASDIYTIIVATPEGIMALKEKKQFIPEIQKILLLNSYVWSDVRNIIEDKLSSIKQKHEFSVSDELANCFNWEFYGMR
;
A
#
# COMPACT_ATOMS: atom_id res chain seq x y z
N MET A 1 -5.44 19.87 2.16
CA MET A 1 -4.80 18.56 2.46
C MET A 1 -3.31 18.79 2.37
N GLY A 2 -2.55 18.38 3.39
CA GLY A 2 -1.09 18.45 3.34
C GLY A 2 -0.58 17.50 2.25
N GLU A 3 0.48 17.90 1.57
CA GLU A 3 1.16 17.04 0.62
C GLU A 3 1.70 15.81 1.37
N PRO A 4 1.33 14.56 1.00
CA PRO A 4 1.72 13.37 1.76
C PRO A 4 3.25 13.16 1.81
N TRP A 5 4.00 13.77 0.90
CA TRP A 5 5.47 13.78 0.90
C TRP A 5 6.11 14.77 1.89
N ILE A 6 5.32 15.65 2.51
CA ILE A 6 5.76 16.60 3.55
C ILE A 6 5.34 16.12 4.94
N TRP A 7 4.39 15.18 5.03
CA TRP A 7 3.96 14.67 6.31
C TRP A 7 5.05 13.81 6.96
N GLU A 8 5.39 14.14 8.20
CA GLU A 8 6.24 13.33 9.07
C GLU A 8 5.47 13.07 10.36
N PRO A 9 5.44 11.82 10.85
CA PRO A 9 4.80 11.50 12.11
C PRO A 9 5.64 12.03 13.28
N GLU A 10 4.98 12.45 14.36
CA GLU A 10 5.65 12.93 15.58
C GLU A 10 6.40 11.81 16.33
N ASP A 11 5.97 10.56 16.12
CA ASP A 11 6.58 9.35 16.66
C ASP A 11 6.56 8.22 15.61
N ASN A 12 7.06 7.03 15.97
CA ASN A 12 7.03 5.88 15.05
C ASN A 12 5.67 5.16 15.03
N LEU A 13 4.56 5.74 15.53
CA LEU A 13 3.23 5.11 15.54
C LEU A 13 2.50 5.33 14.21
N VAL A 14 3.04 4.74 13.14
CA VAL A 14 2.47 4.89 11.81
C VAL A 14 1.53 3.75 11.49
N TYR A 15 0.31 4.12 11.10
CA TYR A 15 -0.65 3.24 10.44
C TYR A 15 -1.62 4.08 9.63
N TYR A 16 -1.60 3.94 8.30
CA TYR A 16 -2.57 4.59 7.43
C TYR A 16 -2.82 3.79 6.16
N LEU A 17 -3.98 4.01 5.54
CA LEU A 17 -4.31 3.46 4.22
C LEU A 17 -3.74 4.39 3.15
N LEU A 18 -2.86 3.87 2.31
CA LEU A 18 -2.39 4.55 1.10
C LEU A 18 -3.22 4.08 -0.09
N GLU A 19 -3.96 5.01 -0.67
CA GLU A 19 -4.71 4.83 -1.92
C GLU A 19 -3.87 5.35 -3.10
N MET A 20 -3.84 4.58 -4.19
CA MET A 20 -3.02 4.83 -5.36
C MET A 20 -3.82 4.57 -6.62
N ASN A 21 -3.67 5.47 -7.60
CA ASN A 21 -4.13 5.23 -8.95
C ASN A 21 -2.98 4.58 -9.74
N ILE A 22 -3.15 3.32 -10.16
CA ILE A 22 -2.15 2.59 -10.92
C ILE A 22 -2.70 2.35 -12.33
N GLY A 23 -2.00 2.87 -13.33
CA GLY A 23 -2.34 2.74 -14.75
C GLY A 23 -1.15 2.24 -15.58
N PHE A 24 -1.43 1.89 -16.83
CA PHE A 24 -0.39 1.49 -17.77
C PHE A 24 0.24 2.72 -18.45
N VAL A 25 1.56 2.70 -18.66
CA VAL A 25 2.26 3.75 -19.40
C VAL A 25 1.66 3.91 -20.80
N GLY A 26 1.25 5.12 -21.15
CA GLY A 26 0.61 5.42 -22.44
C GLY A 26 -0.90 5.16 -22.49
N ASN A 27 -1.52 4.76 -21.37
CA ASN A 27 -2.96 4.65 -21.21
C ASN A 27 -3.45 5.71 -20.21
N GLU A 28 -4.58 6.35 -20.49
CA GLU A 28 -5.22 7.31 -19.57
C GLU A 28 -6.04 6.62 -18.47
N ALA A 29 -6.35 5.32 -18.64
CA ALA A 29 -7.06 4.54 -17.65
C ALA A 29 -6.15 4.09 -16.50
N SER A 30 -6.65 4.18 -15.27
CA SER A 30 -6.05 3.65 -14.06
C SER A 30 -7.11 3.00 -13.16
N ASP A 31 -6.68 2.01 -12.39
CA ASP A 31 -7.48 1.40 -11.34
C ASP A 31 -6.99 1.86 -9.95
N ILE A 32 -7.89 1.85 -8.96
CA ILE A 32 -7.59 2.23 -7.59
C ILE A 32 -7.12 1.01 -6.79
N TYR A 33 -5.90 1.12 -6.26
CA TYR A 33 -5.30 0.12 -5.39
C TYR A 33 -4.95 0.73 -4.04
N THR A 34 -5.03 -0.09 -3.00
CA THR A 34 -4.75 0.32 -1.63
C THR A 34 -3.72 -0.58 -0.95
N ILE A 35 -2.98 -0.01 -0.01
CA ILE A 35 -2.06 -0.74 0.87
C ILE A 35 -2.01 -0.04 2.23
N ILE A 36 -1.95 -0.80 3.32
CA ILE A 36 -1.65 -0.21 4.62
C ILE A 36 -0.15 0.09 4.66
N VAL A 37 0.22 1.31 5.01
CA VAL A 37 1.59 1.63 5.45
C VAL A 37 1.60 1.64 6.96
N ALA A 38 2.46 0.82 7.56
CA ALA A 38 2.54 0.72 9.01
C ALA A 38 3.95 0.45 9.53
N THR A 39 4.15 0.78 10.80
CA THR A 39 5.30 0.36 11.61
C THR A 39 4.88 -0.72 12.61
N PRO A 40 5.81 -1.52 13.16
CA PRO A 40 5.51 -2.46 14.23
C PRO A 40 4.76 -1.81 15.41
N GLU A 41 5.18 -0.62 15.81
CA GLU A 41 4.59 0.13 16.92
C GLU A 41 3.17 0.59 16.60
N GLY A 42 2.93 1.08 15.38
CA GLY A 42 1.57 1.43 14.92
C GLY A 42 0.62 0.24 14.91
N ILE A 43 1.09 -0.94 14.46
CA ILE A 43 0.30 -2.18 14.51
C ILE A 43 -0.01 -2.60 15.94
N MET A 44 0.98 -2.57 16.84
CA MET A 44 0.79 -2.93 18.25
C MET A 44 -0.23 -2.02 18.93
N ALA A 45 -0.13 -0.70 18.73
CA ALA A 45 -1.07 0.27 19.28
C ALA A 45 -2.52 0.04 18.82
N LEU A 46 -2.73 -0.41 17.57
CA LEU A 46 -4.07 -0.73 17.06
C LEU A 46 -4.61 -2.06 17.59
N LYS A 47 -3.75 -3.06 17.79
CA LYS A 47 -4.14 -4.32 18.44
C LYS A 47 -4.61 -4.07 19.86
N GLU A 48 -3.90 -3.24 20.62
CA GLU A 48 -4.29 -2.85 21.98
C GLU A 48 -5.65 -2.14 22.01
N LYS A 49 -5.93 -1.30 20.99
CA LYS A 49 -7.21 -0.61 20.82
C LYS A 49 -8.34 -1.50 20.29
N LYS A 50 -8.10 -2.78 19.99
CA LYS A 50 -9.05 -3.70 19.32
C LYS A 50 -9.61 -3.16 17.99
N GLN A 51 -8.86 -2.27 17.33
CA GLN A 51 -9.22 -1.66 16.05
C GLN A 51 -8.53 -2.35 14.86
N PHE A 52 -7.74 -3.38 15.12
CA PHE A 52 -6.98 -4.10 14.11
C PHE A 52 -7.84 -5.12 13.38
N ILE A 53 -8.06 -4.93 12.08
CA ILE A 53 -8.76 -5.87 11.19
C ILE A 53 -7.76 -6.36 10.12
N PRO A 54 -7.01 -7.45 10.38
CA PRO A 54 -5.92 -7.87 9.49
C PRO A 54 -6.33 -8.78 8.34
N GLU A 55 -7.53 -9.38 8.34
CA GLU A 55 -7.75 -10.57 7.51
C GLU A 55 -7.73 -10.35 5.99
N ILE A 56 -7.85 -9.09 5.53
CA ILE A 56 -8.03 -8.78 4.10
C ILE A 56 -7.02 -7.70 3.63
N GLN A 57 -6.20 -7.12 4.50
CA GLN A 57 -5.38 -5.96 4.12
C GLN A 57 -3.92 -6.30 3.81
N LYS A 58 -3.44 -5.88 2.62
CA LYS A 58 -2.01 -5.88 2.28
C LYS A 58 -1.30 -4.81 3.10
N ILE A 59 -0.19 -5.17 3.75
CA ILE A 59 0.56 -4.28 4.64
C ILE A 59 1.99 -4.14 4.12
N LEU A 60 2.42 -2.88 3.96
CA LEU A 60 3.80 -2.46 3.82
C LEU A 60 4.32 -2.09 5.21
N LEU A 61 5.14 -2.99 5.77
CA LEU A 61 5.73 -2.82 7.10
C LEU A 61 7.09 -2.13 6.99
N LEU A 62 7.26 -1.04 7.72
CA LEU A 62 8.50 -0.25 7.78
C LEU A 62 9.07 -0.28 9.20
N ASN A 63 10.39 -0.35 9.33
CA ASN A 63 11.03 -0.21 10.64
C ASN A 63 10.90 1.22 11.18
N SER A 64 11.00 2.21 10.30
CA SER A 64 10.80 3.62 10.60
C SER A 64 10.13 4.29 9.40
N TYR A 65 9.27 5.27 9.66
CA TYR A 65 8.59 5.96 8.57
C TYR A 65 9.46 7.01 7.90
N VAL A 66 9.65 6.85 6.59
CA VAL A 66 10.16 7.88 5.69
C VAL A 66 9.40 7.76 4.37
N TRP A 67 8.79 8.85 3.87
CA TRP A 67 7.99 8.79 2.65
C TRP A 67 8.78 8.31 1.42
N SER A 68 10.05 8.69 1.30
CA SER A 68 10.91 8.22 0.21
C SER A 68 11.02 6.69 0.18
N ASP A 69 11.06 6.05 1.34
CA ASP A 69 11.20 4.60 1.44
C ASP A 69 9.89 3.91 1.04
N VAL A 70 8.75 4.45 1.47
CA VAL A 70 7.42 4.01 1.01
C VAL A 70 7.36 4.04 -0.51
N ARG A 71 7.73 5.18 -1.10
CA ARG A 71 7.71 5.39 -2.55
C ARG A 71 8.63 4.42 -3.28
N ASN A 72 9.89 4.31 -2.85
CA ASN A 72 10.88 3.43 -3.48
C ASN A 72 10.42 1.97 -3.46
N ILE A 73 9.89 1.48 -2.34
CA ILE A 73 9.38 0.10 -2.24
C ILE A 73 8.20 -0.14 -3.19
N ILE A 74 7.30 0.84 -3.34
CA ILE A 74 6.17 0.75 -4.27
C ILE A 74 6.66 0.75 -5.72
N GLU A 75 7.56 1.67 -6.09
CA GLU A 75 8.14 1.74 -7.44
C GLU A 75 8.91 0.46 -7.78
N ASP A 76 9.66 -0.10 -6.84
CA ASP A 76 10.36 -1.38 -7.00
C ASP A 76 9.37 -2.54 -7.22
N LYS A 77 8.29 -2.60 -6.44
CA LYS A 77 7.21 -3.59 -6.66
C LYS A 77 6.61 -3.45 -8.05
N LEU A 78 6.24 -2.24 -8.46
CA LEU A 78 5.62 -1.97 -9.76
C LEU A 78 6.55 -2.32 -10.92
N SER A 79 7.84 -1.96 -10.82
CA SER A 79 8.82 -2.26 -11.86
C SER A 79 9.12 -3.76 -12.01
N SER A 80 8.88 -4.54 -10.95
CA SER A 80 9.01 -6.00 -10.98
C SER A 80 7.83 -6.70 -11.66
N ILE A 81 6.68 -6.02 -11.79
CA ILE A 81 5.49 -6.58 -12.42
C ILE A 81 5.71 -6.61 -13.93
N LYS A 82 5.81 -7.83 -14.45
CA LYS A 82 5.92 -8.13 -15.87
C LYS A 82 4.80 -9.07 -16.25
N GLN A 83 4.31 -8.94 -17.48
CA GLN A 83 3.44 -9.97 -18.05
C GLN A 83 4.23 -11.27 -18.15
N LYS A 84 3.93 -12.21 -17.25
CA LYS A 84 4.43 -13.59 -17.33
C LYS A 84 3.38 -14.41 -18.06
N HIS A 85 3.80 -15.47 -18.75
CA HIS A 85 2.87 -16.34 -19.48
C HIS A 85 1.75 -16.94 -18.62
N GLU A 86 1.93 -17.00 -17.29
CA GLU A 86 1.03 -17.66 -16.34
C GLU A 86 0.13 -16.70 -15.53
N PHE A 87 0.43 -15.40 -15.49
CA PHE A 87 -0.31 -14.43 -14.68
C PHE A 87 -0.57 -13.14 -15.46
N SER A 88 -1.78 -12.62 -15.34
CA SER A 88 -2.07 -11.28 -15.84
C SER A 88 -1.38 -10.24 -14.94
N VAL A 89 -1.15 -9.05 -15.50
CA VAL A 89 -0.62 -7.91 -14.71
C VAL A 89 -1.56 -7.59 -13.54
N SER A 90 -2.87 -7.74 -13.73
CA SER A 90 -3.88 -7.54 -12.67
C SER A 90 -3.72 -8.53 -11.52
N ASP A 91 -3.35 -9.80 -11.79
CA ASP A 91 -3.10 -10.80 -10.75
C ASP A 91 -1.86 -10.46 -9.93
N GLU A 92 -0.78 -10.02 -10.59
CA GLU A 92 0.46 -9.59 -9.92
C GLU A 92 0.23 -8.31 -9.08
N LEU A 93 -0.61 -7.39 -9.56
CA LEU A 93 -1.03 -6.21 -8.79
C LEU A 93 -1.87 -6.60 -7.57
N ALA A 94 -2.83 -7.51 -7.69
CA ALA A 94 -3.64 -8.00 -6.58
C ALA A 94 -2.83 -8.80 -5.53
N ASN A 95 -1.69 -9.36 -5.93
CA ASN A 95 -0.74 -9.98 -4.99
C ASN A 95 -0.03 -8.94 -4.13
N CYS A 96 0.30 -7.78 -4.71
CA CYS A 96 1.04 -6.70 -4.05
C CYS A 96 0.16 -5.73 -3.27
N PHE A 97 -1.03 -5.42 -3.80
CA PHE A 97 -1.93 -4.38 -3.33
C PHE A 97 -3.36 -4.90 -3.26
N ASN A 98 -4.19 -4.26 -2.46
CA ASN A 98 -5.62 -4.51 -2.47
C ASN A 98 -6.27 -3.74 -3.60
N TRP A 99 -7.02 -4.43 -4.45
CA TRP A 99 -7.84 -3.76 -5.45
C TRP A 99 -9.19 -3.40 -4.83
N GLU A 100 -9.65 -2.14 -4.98
CA GLU A 100 -10.91 -1.68 -4.37
C GLU A 100 -12.12 -2.56 -4.76
N PHE A 101 -12.09 -3.20 -5.93
CA PHE A 101 -13.16 -4.09 -6.39
C PHE A 101 -13.37 -5.34 -5.50
N TYR A 102 -12.36 -5.73 -4.70
CA TYR A 102 -12.49 -6.82 -3.73
C TYR A 102 -13.12 -6.39 -2.39
N GLY A 103 -13.39 -5.09 -2.19
CA GLY A 103 -14.05 -4.54 -0.99
C GLY A 103 -15.58 -4.64 -1.00
N MET A 104 -16.19 -5.13 -2.09
CA MET A 104 -17.63 -5.42 -2.19
C MET A 104 -17.90 -6.93 -2.17
N ARG A 105 -17.63 -7.59 -1.03
CA ARG A 105 -18.21 -8.88 -0.69
C ARG A 105 -18.58 -8.96 0.78
#